data_AF-A0A941S5V2-F1
#
_entry.id   AF-A0A941S5V2-F1
#
_cell.length_a   1.000
_cell.length_b   1.000
_cell.length_c   1.000
_cell.angle_alpha   90.00
_cell.angle_beta   90.00
_cell.angle_gamma   90.00
#
_symmetry.space_group_name_H-M   'P 1'
#
loop_
_entity.id
_entity.type
_entity.pdbx_description
1 polymer ?
#
loop_
_entity_poly.entity_id
_entity_poly.type
_entity_poly.pdbx_seq_one_letter_code
_entity_poly.pdbx_strand_id
1 'polypeptide(L)' 'DIVANMESVIARAKAKGLPHTLNFVTGPSRTGDIEQTLELGAHGPKALAILIVRE' A
#
# COMPACT_ATOMS: atom_id res chain seq x y z
N ASP A 1 1.73 -10.68 8.19
CA ASP A 1 2.87 -9.93 8.76
C ASP A 1 2.60 -8.43 8.75
N ILE A 2 2.91 -7.74 9.84
CA ILE A 2 2.89 -6.27 9.94
C ILE A 2 4.31 -5.83 10.31
N VAL A 3 4.86 -4.86 9.58
CA VAL A 3 6.22 -4.33 9.79
C VAL A 3 6.21 -2.81 9.72
N ALA A 4 7.23 -2.18 10.30
CA ALA A 4 7.28 -0.73 10.46
C ALA A 4 7.62 0.03 9.17
N ASN A 5 8.34 -0.59 8.22
CA ASN A 5 8.85 0.09 7.02
C ASN A 5 8.89 -0.84 5.79
N MET A 6 9.07 -0.23 4.62
CA MET A 6 9.02 -0.92 3.33
C MET A 6 10.23 -1.82 3.12
N GLU A 7 11.40 -1.42 3.61
CA GLU A 7 12.65 -2.18 3.56
C GLU A 7 12.47 -3.53 4.25
N SER A 8 11.77 -3.56 5.38
CA SER A 8 11.43 -4.79 6.09
C SER A 8 10.49 -5.69 5.28
N VAL A 9 9.53 -5.12 4.53
CA VAL A 9 8.65 -5.89 3.63
C VAL A 9 9.48 -6.55 2.53
N ILE A 10 10.34 -5.78 1.86
CA ILE A 10 11.17 -6.26 0.75
C ILE A 10 12.15 -7.34 1.21
N ALA A 11 12.82 -7.13 2.34
CA ALA A 11 13.74 -8.11 2.93
C ALA A 11 13.04 -9.44 3.23
N ARG A 12 11.84 -9.39 3.82
CA ARG A 12 11.03 -10.60 4.10
C ARG A 12 10.53 -11.27 2.82
N ALA A 13 10.08 -10.50 1.83
CA ALA A 13 9.65 -11.05 0.55
C ALA A 13 10.81 -11.76 -0.17
N LYS A 14 12.01 -11.18 -0.17
CA LYS A 14 13.23 -11.81 -0.70
C LYS A 14 13.56 -13.12 0.02
N ALA A 15 13.50 -13.14 1.35
CA ALA A 15 13.77 -14.34 2.13
C ALA A 15 12.76 -15.48 1.87
N LYS A 16 11.54 -15.15 1.47
CA LYS A 16 10.49 -16.11 1.08
C LYS A 16 10.50 -16.48 -0.42
N GLY A 17 11.39 -15.88 -1.20
CA GLY A 17 11.37 -15.94 -2.67
C GLY A 17 10.43 -14.86 -3.25
N LEU A 18 10.98 -13.95 -4.06
CA LEU A 18 10.20 -12.89 -4.69
C LEU A 18 9.24 -13.47 -5.74
N PRO A 19 7.96 -13.08 -5.75
CA PRO A 19 7.05 -13.40 -6.86
C PRO A 19 7.45 -12.63 -8.13
N HIS A 20 6.92 -13.06 -9.29
CA HIS A 20 7.08 -12.34 -10.55
C HIS A 20 6.51 -10.91 -10.52
N THR A 21 5.57 -10.63 -9.61
CA THR A 21 4.93 -9.31 -9.49
C THR A 21 4.72 -8.95 -8.03
N LEU A 22 5.11 -7.72 -7.68
CA LEU A 22 4.88 -7.12 -6.37
C LEU A 22 4.06 -5.84 -6.57
N ASN A 23 2.86 -5.81 -6.00
CA ASN A 23 1.97 -4.65 -6.06
C ASN A 23 2.00 -3.90 -4.73
N PHE A 24 2.21 -2.60 -4.79
CA PHE A 24 2.10 -1.72 -3.61
C PHE A 24 0.73 -1.04 -3.62
N VAL A 25 -0.11 -1.40 -2.65
CA VAL A 25 -1.41 -0.76 -2.43
C VAL A 25 -1.27 0.20 -1.26
N THR A 26 -1.30 1.50 -1.55
CA THR A 26 -1.21 2.56 -0.54
C THR A 26 -2.59 3.12 -0.21
N GLY A 27 -2.67 3.91 0.87
CA GLY A 27 -3.86 4.69 1.17
C GLY A 27 -4.15 5.76 0.11
N PRO A 28 -5.29 6.46 0.22
CA PRO A 28 -5.69 7.49 -0.74
C PRO A 28 -4.60 8.55 -0.86
N SER A 29 -4.23 8.89 -2.09
CA SER A 29 -3.32 10.00 -2.35
C SER A 29 -3.96 11.32 -1.88
N ARG A 30 -3.13 12.24 -1.38
CA ARG A 30 -3.52 13.62 -1.13
C ARG A 30 -2.81 14.48 -2.15
N THR A 31 -3.54 15.00 -3.13
CA THR A 31 -2.98 15.86 -4.17
C THR A 31 -3.66 17.22 -4.10
N GLY A 32 -2.88 18.27 -3.84
CA GLY A 32 -3.33 19.67 -3.93
C GLY A 32 -2.86 20.37 -5.22
N ASP A 33 -2.27 19.61 -6.14
CA ASP A 33 -1.65 20.08 -7.38
C ASP A 33 -2.65 20.24 -8.54
N ILE A 34 -3.93 19.93 -8.31
CA ILE A 34 -5.01 20.07 -9.29
C ILE A 34 -6.04 21.02 -8.67
N GLU A 35 -6.32 22.15 -9.35
CA GLU A 35 -7.30 23.17 -8.94
C GLU A 35 -7.05 23.81 -7.55
N GLN A 36 -5.84 23.70 -7.00
CA GLN A 36 -5.45 24.22 -5.66
C GLN A 36 -6.35 23.76 -4.51
N THR A 37 -7.15 22.71 -4.73
CA THR A 37 -8.03 22.12 -3.73
C THR A 37 -7.46 20.77 -3.34
N LEU A 38 -7.48 20.45 -2.06
CA LEU A 38 -7.00 19.15 -1.58
C LEU A 38 -7.99 18.06 -2.02
N GLU A 39 -7.61 17.31 -3.05
CA GLU A 39 -8.35 16.14 -3.49
C GLU A 39 -7.80 14.88 -2.82
N LEU A 40 -8.70 14.09 -2.25
CA LEU A 40 -8.41 12.84 -1.54
C LEU A 40 -8.79 11.66 -2.41
N GLY A 41 -7.80 10.88 -2.85
CA GLY A 41 -8.03 9.54 -3.40
C GLY A 41 -8.74 9.49 -4.75
N ALA A 42 -8.32 10.29 -5.72
CA ALA A 42 -8.84 10.24 -7.10
C ALA A 42 -8.63 8.88 -7.80
N HIS A 43 -7.64 8.10 -7.35
CA HIS A 43 -7.29 6.81 -7.90
C HIS A 43 -7.24 5.72 -6.83
N GLY A 44 -7.48 4.49 -7.25
CA GLY A 44 -7.44 3.30 -6.41
C GLY A 44 -8.82 2.70 -6.11
N PRO A 45 -8.88 1.68 -5.25
CA PRO A 45 -10.13 1.03 -4.89
C PRO A 45 -11.07 2.01 -4.16
N LYS A 46 -12.35 2.05 -4.56
CA LYS A 46 -13.39 2.84 -3.87
C LYS A 46 -13.56 2.42 -2.40
N ALA A 47 -13.32 1.14 -2.09
CA ALA A 47 -13.30 0.61 -0.75
C ALA A 47 -12.24 -0.50 -0.64
N LEU A 48 -11.59 -0.59 0.51
CA LEU A 48 -10.61 -1.64 0.84
C LEU A 48 -10.92 -2.19 2.23
N ALA A 49 -11.09 -3.51 2.33
CA ALA A 49 -11.20 -4.22 3.60
C ALA A 49 -9.94 -5.04 3.82
N ILE A 50 -9.26 -4.83 4.95
CA ILE A 50 -8.07 -5.60 5.35
C ILE A 50 -8.47 -6.50 6.53
N LEU A 51 -8.45 -7.82 6.32
CA LEU A 51 -8.69 -8.81 7.35
C LEU A 51 -7.34 -9.25 7.92
N ILE A 52 -7.09 -8.91 9.19
CA ILE A 52 -5.88 -9.34 9.90
C ILE A 52 -6.26 -10.55 10.75
N VAL A 53 -5.84 -11.73 10.32
CA VAL A 53 -6.02 -12.97 11.05
C VAL A 53 -4.75 -13.27 11.83
N ARG A 54 -4.89 -13.67 13.09
CA ARG A 54 -3.83 -14.25 13.91
C ARG A 54 -4.15 -15.73 14.14
N GLU A 55 -3.12 -16.55 14.26
CA GLU A 55 -3.27 -17.86 14.92
C GLU A 55 -3.58 -17.67 16.41
#